data_AF-A0A3S0E9F9-F1
#
_entry.id   AF-A0A3S0E9F9-F1
#
_cell.length_a   1.000
_cell.length_b   1.000
_cell.length_c   1.000
_cell.angle_alpha   90.00
_cell.angle_beta   90.00
_cell.angle_gamma   90.00
#
_symmetry.space_group_name_H-M   'P 1'
#
loop_
_entity.id
_entity.type
_entity.pdbx_description
1 polymer ?
#
loop_
_entity_poly.entity_id
_entity_poly.type
_entity_poly.pdbx_seq_one_letter_code
_entity_poly.pdbx_strand_id
1 'polypeptide(L)'
;LRFLVYQVSPTESRLVGIRDALEADFAEDKNAFRTSLISDCHVLYVVSIGGPAAPKVIRADIYPIKRPEGGEAAEVIAQFQQAMIKSPPPWLSKILGVAAGQRVKNYDAGTRA
;
A
#
# COMPACT_ATOMS: atom_id res chain seq x y z
N LEU A 1 5.03 12.51 -12.25
CA LEU A 1 4.92 11.72 -10.98
C LEU A 1 4.77 10.27 -11.39
N ARG A 2 5.39 9.30 -10.71
CA ARG A 2 5.29 7.87 -11.09
C ARG A 2 5.07 6.98 -9.87
N PHE A 3 4.45 5.83 -10.08
CA PHE A 3 4.35 4.73 -9.12
C PHE A 3 5.32 3.61 -9.52
N LEU A 4 6.14 3.17 -8.57
CA LEU A 4 6.94 1.96 -8.72
C LEU A 4 6.11 0.79 -8.19
N VAL A 5 5.81 -0.18 -9.05
CA VAL A 5 4.96 -1.32 -8.73
C VAL A 5 5.84 -2.54 -8.51
N TYR A 6 5.88 -2.99 -7.26
CA TYR A 6 6.64 -4.17 -6.87
C TYR A 6 5.71 -5.33 -6.55
N GLN A 7 6.08 -6.51 -7.03
CA GLN A 7 5.60 -7.76 -6.48
C GLN A 7 6.52 -8.13 -5.31
N VAL A 8 5.94 -8.42 -4.15
CA VAL A 8 6.70 -8.66 -2.91
C VAL A 8 6.17 -9.90 -2.21
N SER A 9 7.08 -10.80 -1.85
CA SER A 9 6.85 -11.91 -0.91
C SER A 9 7.70 -11.65 0.34
N PRO A 10 7.57 -12.46 1.42
CA PRO A 10 8.42 -12.32 2.59
C PRO A 10 9.92 -12.45 2.32
N THR A 11 10.33 -13.10 1.22
CA THR A 11 11.73 -13.42 0.92
C THR A 11 12.24 -12.80 -0.37
N GLU A 12 11.35 -12.37 -1.28
CA GLU A 12 11.72 -11.85 -2.59
C GLU A 12 10.94 -10.58 -2.94
N SER A 13 11.53 -9.77 -3.81
CA SER A 13 10.83 -8.65 -4.43
C SER A 13 11.28 -8.46 -5.87
N ARG A 14 10.37 -7.96 -6.71
CA ARG A 14 10.65 -7.63 -8.11
C ARG A 14 9.90 -6.37 -8.49
N LEU A 15 10.58 -5.43 -9.15
CA LEU A 15 9.93 -4.33 -9.84
C LEU A 15 9.22 -4.90 -11.08
N VAL A 16 7.89 -4.88 -11.08
CA VAL A 16 7.05 -5.45 -12.15
C VAL A 16 6.43 -4.37 -13.04
N GLY A 17 6.51 -3.10 -12.63
CA GLY A 17 6.05 -2.00 -13.46
C GLY A 17 6.45 -0.63 -12.95
N ILE A 18 6.47 0.33 -13.86
CA ILE A 18 6.55 1.76 -13.55
C ILE A 18 5.34 2.40 -14.23
N ARG A 19 4.47 3.03 -13.44
CA ARG A 19 3.24 3.63 -13.93
C ARG A 19 3.33 5.14 -13.81
N ASP A 20 3.32 5.82 -14.96
CA ASP A 20 3.37 7.27 -14.98
C ASP A 20 1.99 7.87 -14.65
N ALA A 21 1.98 8.95 -13.90
CA ALA A 21 0.80 9.71 -13.50
C ALA A 21 0.76 11.11 -14.14
N LEU A 22 1.55 11.37 -15.19
CA LEU A 22 1.52 12.62 -15.97
C LEU A 22 0.13 12.92 -16.53
N GLU A 23 -0.59 11.90 -17.00
CA GLU A 23 -1.95 12.06 -17.54
C GLU A 23 -2.99 12.50 -16.50
N ALA A 24 -2.67 12.39 -15.20
CA ALA A 24 -3.55 12.87 -14.13
C ALA A 24 -3.81 14.37 -14.22
N ASP A 25 -2.94 15.15 -14.89
CA ASP A 25 -3.15 16.59 -15.03
C ASP A 25 -4.27 16.96 -16.00
N PHE A 26 -4.66 16.04 -16.89
CA PHE A 26 -5.76 16.19 -17.82
C PHE A 26 -7.06 15.53 -17.34
N ALA A 27 -7.02 14.81 -16.20
CA ALA A 27 -8.19 14.16 -15.64
C ALA A 27 -9.06 15.14 -14.84
N GLU A 28 -10.38 14.99 -14.97
CA GLU A 28 -11.37 15.75 -14.18
C GLU A 28 -11.17 15.53 -12.67
N ASP A 29 -10.97 14.27 -12.26
CA ASP A 29 -10.56 13.92 -10.90
C ASP A 29 -9.15 13.31 -10.90
N LYS A 30 -8.16 14.18 -10.71
CA LYS A 30 -6.73 13.81 -10.66
C LYS A 30 -6.41 12.72 -9.62
N ASN A 31 -7.11 12.72 -8.49
CA ASN A 31 -6.85 11.77 -7.41
C ASN A 31 -7.48 10.41 -7.71
N ALA A 32 -8.68 10.39 -8.31
CA ALA A 32 -9.29 9.16 -8.80
C ALA A 32 -8.42 8.52 -9.88
N PHE A 33 -7.94 9.30 -10.85
CA PHE A 33 -7.03 8.82 -11.90
C PHE A 33 -5.74 8.21 -11.30
N ARG A 34 -5.08 8.91 -10.37
CA ARG A 34 -3.88 8.36 -9.71
C ARG A 34 -4.16 7.07 -8.95
N THR A 35 -5.35 6.94 -8.35
CA THR A 35 -5.76 5.74 -7.62
C THR A 35 -6.02 4.57 -8.57
N SER A 36 -6.63 4.81 -9.74
CA SER A 36 -6.89 3.76 -10.73
C SER A 36 -5.60 3.18 -11.31
N LEU A 37 -4.51 3.96 -11.36
CA LEU A 37 -3.20 3.45 -11.76
C LEU A 37 -2.64 2.39 -10.79
N ILE A 38 -3.15 2.24 -9.58
CA ILE A 38 -2.63 1.33 -8.56
C ILE A 38 -3.72 0.45 -7.95
N SER A 39 -4.88 0.30 -8.61
CA SER A 39 -6.03 -0.42 -8.06
C SER A 39 -5.81 -1.93 -7.89
N ASP A 40 -4.73 -2.47 -8.42
CA ASP A 40 -4.28 -3.86 -8.25
C ASP A 40 -3.20 -4.02 -7.15
N CYS A 41 -2.83 -2.94 -6.46
CA CYS A 41 -1.86 -2.93 -5.38
C CYS A 41 -2.56 -2.98 -4.01
N HIS A 42 -2.03 -3.76 -3.07
CA HIS A 42 -2.60 -3.84 -1.72
C HIS A 42 -2.06 -2.77 -0.76
N VAL A 43 -0.87 -2.23 -1.04
CA VAL A 43 -0.18 -1.26 -0.17
C VAL A 43 0.39 -0.13 -1.02
N LEU A 44 0.29 1.08 -0.50
CA LEU A 44 0.90 2.27 -1.08
C LEU A 44 1.84 2.93 -0.06
N TYR A 45 3.14 2.95 -0.34
CA TYR A 45 4.09 3.78 0.41
C TYR A 45 4.20 5.17 -0.21
N VAL A 46 4.10 6.21 0.62
CA VAL A 46 4.15 7.62 0.19
C VAL A 46 4.86 8.49 1.23
N VAL A 47 5.58 9.51 0.79
CA VAL A 47 6.13 10.53 1.70
C VAL A 47 5.00 11.33 2.34
N SER A 48 4.06 11.77 1.51
CA SER A 48 2.87 12.50 1.94
C SER A 48 1.70 12.15 1.03
N ILE A 49 0.50 12.29 1.58
CA ILE A 49 -0.75 12.15 0.84
C ILE A 49 -1.76 13.16 1.38
N GLY A 50 -2.33 13.94 0.47
CA GLY A 50 -3.30 14.99 0.81
C GLY A 50 -4.63 14.41 1.28
N GLY A 51 -5.36 15.19 2.09
CA GLY A 51 -6.66 14.82 2.65
C GLY A 51 -7.68 14.32 1.61
N PRO A 52 -7.83 14.95 0.43
CA PRO A 52 -8.76 14.45 -0.59
C PRO A 52 -8.34 13.16 -1.30
N ALA A 53 -7.05 12.82 -1.27
CA ALA A 53 -6.51 11.64 -1.97
C ALA A 53 -6.57 10.38 -1.12
N ALA A 54 -6.25 10.47 0.18
CA ALA A 54 -6.21 9.30 1.06
C ALA A 54 -7.52 8.49 1.12
N PRO A 55 -8.70 9.12 1.22
CA PRO A 55 -9.97 8.39 1.22
C PRO A 55 -10.28 7.67 -0.10
N LYS A 56 -9.70 8.09 -1.23
CA LYS A 56 -9.87 7.41 -2.52
C LYS A 56 -9.03 6.15 -2.58
N VAL A 57 -7.77 6.23 -2.14
CA VAL A 57 -6.85 5.09 -2.01
C VAL A 57 -7.44 4.03 -1.08
N ILE A 58 -7.94 4.43 0.10
CA ILE A 58 -8.57 3.52 1.06
C ILE A 58 -9.83 2.86 0.47
N ARG A 59 -10.67 3.61 -0.26
CA ARG A 59 -11.86 3.05 -0.92
C ARG A 59 -11.54 2.11 -2.07
N ALA A 60 -10.33 2.18 -2.62
CA ALA A 60 -9.83 1.24 -3.62
C ALA A 60 -9.18 -0.02 -2.98
N ASP A 61 -9.39 -0.24 -1.67
CA ASP A 61 -8.83 -1.36 -0.89
C ASP A 61 -7.29 -1.38 -0.86
N ILE A 62 -6.69 -0.20 -0.95
CA ILE A 62 -5.24 0.00 -0.87
C ILE A 62 -4.91 0.58 0.51
N TYR A 63 -3.98 -0.04 1.23
CA TYR A 63 -3.53 0.46 2.53
C TYR A 63 -2.39 1.50 2.37
N PRO A 64 -2.63 2.80 2.63
CA PRO A 64 -1.58 3.81 2.52
C PRO A 64 -0.70 3.83 3.77
N ILE A 65 0.61 3.80 3.58
CA ILE A 65 1.63 3.94 4.63
C ILE A 65 2.43 5.20 4.34
N LYS A 66 2.41 6.14 5.30
CA LYS A 66 3.23 7.36 5.23
C LYS A 66 4.64 7.07 5.74
N ARG A 67 5.64 7.48 4.96
CA ARG A 67 7.07 7.47 5.33
C ARG A 67 7.64 8.87 5.11
N PRO A 68 7.45 9.82 6.05
CA PRO A 68 7.79 11.23 5.86
C PRO A 68 9.25 11.49 5.49
N GLU A 69 10.16 10.66 5.97
CA GLU A 69 11.59 10.69 5.68
C GLU A 69 11.94 10.18 4.26
N GLY A 70 10.98 9.59 3.55
CA GLY A 70 11.22 8.99 2.24
C GLY A 70 12.20 7.83 2.34
N GLY A 71 13.06 7.68 1.32
CA GLY A 71 14.09 6.65 1.25
C GLY A 71 13.96 5.73 0.04
N GLU A 72 15.00 4.92 -0.17
CA GLU A 72 15.09 4.04 -1.35
C GLU A 72 14.03 2.94 -1.31
N ALA A 73 13.46 2.61 -2.47
CA ALA A 73 12.41 1.59 -2.57
C ALA A 73 12.86 0.24 -2.01
N ALA A 74 14.13 -0.13 -2.24
CA ALA A 74 14.71 -1.37 -1.72
C ALA A 74 14.68 -1.44 -0.18
N GLU A 75 14.96 -0.33 0.51
CA GLU A 75 14.93 -0.25 1.97
C GLU A 75 13.50 -0.37 2.51
N VAL A 76 12.56 0.33 1.87
CA VAL A 76 11.14 0.27 2.22
C VAL A 76 10.62 -1.16 2.10
N ILE A 77 10.95 -1.84 1.00
CA ILE A 77 10.56 -3.23 0.76
C ILE A 77 11.17 -4.15 1.80
N ALA A 78 12.46 -4.00 2.12
CA ALA A 78 13.10 -4.83 3.15
C ALA A 78 12.42 -4.69 4.52
N GLN A 79 12.05 -3.47 4.92
CA GLN A 79 11.29 -3.25 6.15
C GLN A 79 9.89 -3.86 6.09
N PHE A 80 9.21 -3.75 4.95
CA PHE A 80 7.91 -4.35 4.74
C PHE A 80 7.96 -5.90 4.83
N GLN A 81 8.97 -6.53 4.24
CA GLN A 81 9.22 -7.96 4.35
C GLN A 81 9.46 -8.41 5.80
N GLN A 82 10.19 -7.62 6.60
CA GLN A 82 10.34 -7.90 8.03
C GLN A 82 9.00 -7.85 8.78
N ALA A 83 8.12 -6.91 8.44
CA ALA A 83 6.77 -6.84 9.01
C ALA A 83 5.91 -8.05 8.59
N MET A 84 6.01 -8.49 7.34
CA MET A 84 5.34 -9.69 6.83
C MET A 84 5.72 -10.96 7.61
N ILE A 85 6.98 -11.08 8.05
CA ILE A 85 7.49 -12.25 8.78
C ILE A 85 7.15 -12.18 10.27
N LYS A 86 7.41 -11.04 10.92
CA LYS A 86 7.39 -10.95 12.38
C LYS A 86 5.99 -10.82 12.96
N SER A 87 5.15 -9.98 12.35
CA SER A 87 3.82 -9.68 12.87
C SER A 87 2.96 -9.07 11.75
N PRO A 88 2.59 -9.88 10.73
CA PRO A 88 1.75 -9.38 9.65
C PRO A 88 0.38 -8.98 10.21
N PRO A 89 -0.15 -7.78 9.89
CA PRO A 89 -1.49 -7.41 10.29
C PRO A 89 -2.53 -8.43 9.77
N PRO A 90 -3.73 -8.52 10.37
CA PRO A 90 -4.70 -9.57 10.05
C PRO A 90 -5.05 -9.69 8.57
N TRP A 91 -5.17 -8.55 7.88
CA TRP A 91 -5.46 -8.51 6.43
C TRP A 91 -4.29 -9.10 5.61
N LEU A 92 -3.05 -8.78 5.98
CA LEU A 92 -1.85 -9.29 5.31
C LEU A 92 -1.63 -10.77 5.61
N SER A 93 -1.88 -11.19 6.86
CA SER A 93 -1.87 -12.61 7.25
C SER A 93 -2.81 -13.45 6.38
N LYS A 94 -3.98 -12.90 6.03
CA LYS A 94 -4.94 -13.58 5.14
C LYS A 94 -4.39 -13.71 3.72
N ILE A 95 -3.79 -12.66 3.18
CA ILE A 95 -3.18 -12.67 1.83
C ILE A 95 -1.98 -13.62 1.77
N LEU A 96 -1.17 -13.68 2.82
CA LEU A 96 0.00 -14.56 2.91
C LEU A 96 -0.34 -16.04 3.15
N GLY A 97 -1.63 -16.38 3.28
CA GLY A 97 -2.04 -17.77 3.51
C GLY A 97 -1.75 -18.28 4.92
N VAL A 98 -1.48 -17.40 5.90
CA VAL A 98 -1.26 -17.80 7.29
C VAL A 98 -2.57 -18.31 7.89
N ALA A 99 -2.54 -19.52 8.45
CA ALA A 99 -3.69 -20.22 9.03
C ALA A 99 -4.40 -19.36 10.10
N ALA A 100 -5.73 -19.39 10.11
CA ALA A 100 -6.58 -18.50 10.92
C ALA A 100 -6.28 -18.51 12.43
N GLY A 101 -5.74 -19.60 12.97
CA GLY A 101 -5.41 -19.74 14.39
C GLY A 101 -4.17 -18.98 14.88
N GLN A 102 -3.34 -18.42 13.98
CA GLN A 102 -2.15 -17.63 14.31
C GLN A 102 -2.39 -16.10 14.16
N ARG A 103 -3.61 -15.70 13.80
CA ARG A 103 -3.96 -14.29 13.55
C ARG A 103 -4.30 -13.61 14.88
N VAL A 104 -3.47 -12.64 15.30
CA VAL A 104 -3.80 -11.76 16.43
C VAL A 104 -5.03 -10.93 16.04
N LYS A 105 -6.14 -11.09 16.77
CA LYS A 105 -7.39 -10.34 16.54
C LYS A 105 -7.29 -8.92 17.10
N ASN A 106 -6.38 -8.10 16.59
CA ASN A 106 -6.31 -6.69 16.97
C ASN A 106 -6.62 -5.83 15.74
N TYR A 107 -7.88 -5.80 15.36
CA TYR A 107 -8.41 -4.76 14.49
C TYR A 107 -9.70 -4.24 15.12
N ASP A 108 -9.55 -3.35 16.11
CA ASP A 108 -10.55 -2.32 16.33
C ASP A 108 -10.40 -1.31 15.18
N ALA A 109 -11.03 -1.62 14.04
CA ALA A 109 -11.48 -0.57 13.15
C ALA A 109 -12.48 0.26 13.97
N GLY A 110 -12.10 1.49 14.30
CA GLY A 110 -12.76 2.31 15.30
C GLY A 110 -14.28 2.24 15.26
N THR A 111 -14.86 1.62 16.28
CA THR A 111 -16.17 2.05 16.76
C THR A 111 -15.94 3.36 17.50
N ARG A 112 -16.18 4.48 16.84
CA ARG A 112 -16.59 5.72 17.52
C ARG A 112 -17.65 6.40 16.67
N ALA A 113 -18.85 6.40 17.26
CA ALA A 113 -20.00 7.31 17.16
C ALA A 113 -20.10 8.24 15.94
#